data_AF-A0A821UAQ7-F1
#
_entry.id   AF-A0A821UAQ7-F1
#
_cell.length_a   1.000
_cell.length_b   1.000
_cell.length_c   1.000
_cell.angle_alpha   90.00
_cell.angle_beta   90.00
_cell.angle_gamma   90.00
#
_symmetry.space_group_name_H-M   'P 1'
#
loop_
_entity.id
_entity.type
_entity.pdbx_description
1 polymer ?
#
loop_
_entity_poly.entity_id
_entity_poly.type
_entity_poly.pdbx_seq_one_letter_code
_entity_poly.pdbx_strand_id
1 'polypeptide(L)'
;MELYALSLIIACVTCDHAGWLNWYYVLLATLIGALCTLPFGLVSSITGQLLHSLPVYYLCLLIGVALSLQKSTKHIHTFITLGYVIFVQTLVLIQDMKLAHYIKIGPRHLFLAQCLASLVCSTFSIGIYYTYLHKGFLTKSSSIFNNTKLGWTLINSYDGFFNGSNLPNRDLLWAFLVGAYIPIPGWILSRLKRFSWLK
;
A
#
# COMPACT_ATOMS: atom_id res chain seq x y z
N MET A 1 4.29 -0.38 -22.24
CA MET A 1 3.48 0.85 -22.23
C MET A 1 2.02 0.56 -22.53
N GLU A 2 1.71 -0.19 -23.59
CA GLU A 2 0.30 -0.52 -23.95
C GLU A 2 -0.48 -1.25 -22.84
N LEU A 3 0.11 -2.29 -22.24
CA LEU A 3 -0.54 -3.03 -21.13
C LEU A 3 -0.83 -2.15 -19.92
N TYR A 4 0.06 -1.20 -19.62
CA TYR A 4 -0.12 -0.27 -18.51
C TYR A 4 -1.27 0.71 -18.80
N ALA A 5 -1.30 1.29 -19.99
CA ALA A 5 -2.37 2.17 -20.44
C ALA A 5 -3.74 1.46 -20.39
N LEU A 6 -3.81 0.22 -20.91
CA LEU A 6 -5.04 -0.59 -20.85
C LEU A 6 -5.47 -0.84 -19.40
N SER A 7 -4.55 -1.23 -18.52
CA SER A 7 -4.87 -1.47 -17.10
C SER A 7 -5.37 -0.21 -16.38
N LEU A 8 -4.80 0.96 -16.69
CA LEU A 8 -5.23 2.24 -16.13
C LEU A 8 -6.63 2.64 -16.62
N ILE A 9 -6.91 2.45 -17.91
CA ILE A 9 -8.22 2.75 -18.48
C ILE A 9 -9.29 1.86 -17.84
N ILE A 10 -9.02 0.56 -17.71
CA ILE A 10 -9.93 -0.39 -17.05
C ILE A 10 -10.14 0.02 -15.58
N ALA A 11 -9.09 0.40 -14.86
CA ALA A 11 -9.20 0.85 -13.47
C ALA A 11 -10.06 2.12 -13.34
N CYS A 12 -9.91 3.09 -14.24
CA CYS A 12 -10.72 4.31 -14.24
C CYS A 12 -12.19 4.01 -14.52
N VAL A 13 -12.48 3.21 -15.55
CA VAL A 13 -13.86 2.85 -15.95
C VAL A 13 -14.56 2.04 -14.86
N THR A 14 -13.86 1.09 -14.23
CA THR A 14 -14.43 0.26 -13.15
C THR A 14 -14.73 1.07 -11.89
N CYS A 15 -13.85 2.00 -11.51
CA CYS A 15 -14.07 2.85 -10.34
C CYS A 15 -15.23 3.85 -10.55
N ASP A 16 -15.35 4.39 -11.77
CA ASP A 16 -16.43 5.30 -12.15
C ASP A 16 -17.78 4.58 -12.20
N HIS A 17 -17.83 3.41 -12.86
CA HIS A 17 -19.06 2.61 -12.95
C HIS A 17 -19.56 2.09 -11.60
N ALA A 18 -18.64 1.73 -10.70
CA ALA A 18 -18.99 1.26 -9.35
C ALA A 18 -19.35 2.41 -8.39
N GLY A 19 -19.11 3.68 -8.77
CA GLY A 19 -19.29 4.84 -7.90
C GLY A 19 -18.36 4.84 -6.68
N TRP A 20 -17.24 4.11 -6.75
CA TRP A 20 -16.32 3.94 -5.61
C TRP A 20 -15.24 5.00 -5.55
N LEU A 21 -14.86 5.59 -6.68
CA LEU A 21 -13.85 6.64 -6.70
C LEU A 21 -13.90 7.34 -8.06
N ASN A 22 -13.89 8.67 -8.08
CA ASN A 22 -13.81 9.41 -9.33
C ASN A 22 -12.47 9.13 -10.05
N TRP A 23 -12.48 9.10 -11.38
CA TRP A 23 -11.33 8.75 -12.22
C TRP A 23 -10.05 9.56 -11.90
N TYR A 24 -10.18 10.82 -11.54
CA TYR A 24 -9.02 11.68 -11.26
C TYR A 24 -8.26 11.28 -9.99
N TYR A 25 -8.96 10.73 -8.98
CA TYR A 25 -8.31 10.21 -7.77
C TYR A 25 -7.60 8.87 -8.02
N VAL A 26 -8.06 8.07 -8.99
CA VAL A 26 -7.37 6.85 -9.43
C VAL A 26 -5.99 7.22 -9.99
N LEU A 27 -5.95 8.21 -10.89
CA LEU A 27 -4.68 8.69 -11.45
C LEU A 27 -3.75 9.23 -10.36
N LEU A 28 -4.29 10.04 -9.43
CA LEU A 28 -3.51 10.56 -8.31
C LEU A 28 -2.92 9.44 -7.43
N ALA A 29 -3.72 8.42 -7.09
CA ALA A 29 -3.27 7.29 -6.28
C ALA A 29 -2.12 6.53 -6.96
N THR A 30 -2.26 6.26 -8.26
CA THR A 30 -1.22 5.55 -9.04
C THR A 30 0.07 6.38 -9.16
N LEU A 31 -0.03 7.70 -9.31
CA LEU A 31 1.12 8.59 -9.38
C LEU A 31 1.89 8.65 -8.05
N ILE A 32 1.19 8.72 -6.92
CA ILE A 32 1.80 8.69 -5.59
C ILE A 32 2.53 7.35 -5.39
N GLY A 33 1.88 6.23 -5.72
CA GLY A 33 2.51 4.90 -5.65
C GLY A 33 3.78 4.82 -6.50
N ALA A 34 3.75 5.33 -7.73
CA ALA A 34 4.91 5.35 -8.62
C ALA A 34 6.08 6.19 -8.06
N LEU A 35 5.79 7.40 -7.56
CA LEU A 35 6.81 8.28 -6.96
C LEU A 35 7.44 7.67 -5.71
N CYS A 36 6.64 7.05 -4.84
CA CYS A 36 7.14 6.38 -3.64
C CYS A 36 7.92 5.10 -3.97
N THR A 37 7.61 4.42 -5.07
CA THR A 37 8.31 3.18 -5.45
C THR A 37 9.81 3.41 -5.69
N LEU A 38 10.19 4.55 -6.29
CA LEU A 38 11.58 4.84 -6.63
C LEU A 38 12.53 4.88 -5.40
N PRO A 39 12.33 5.74 -4.39
CA PRO A 39 13.22 5.80 -3.23
C PRO A 39 13.17 4.52 -2.40
N PHE A 40 11.98 3.95 -2.16
CA PHE A 40 11.84 2.75 -1.34
C PHE A 40 12.43 1.51 -2.03
N GLY A 41 12.29 1.39 -3.35
CA GLY A 41 12.91 0.32 -4.13
C GLY A 41 14.43 0.40 -4.14
N LEU A 42 14.99 1.62 -4.12
CA LEU A 42 16.43 1.84 -3.99
C LEU A 42 16.92 1.41 -2.60
N VAL A 43 16.25 1.84 -1.53
CA VAL A 43 16.62 1.46 -0.16
C VAL A 43 16.50 -0.06 0.03
N SER A 44 15.41 -0.70 -0.41
CA SER A 44 15.24 -2.15 -0.30
C SER A 44 16.29 -2.94 -1.07
N SER A 45 16.76 -2.39 -2.20
CA SER A 45 17.81 -3.01 -3.01
C SER A 45 19.18 -2.99 -2.34
N ILE A 46 19.45 -1.97 -1.53
CA ILE A 46 20.72 -1.77 -0.79
C ILE A 46 20.70 -2.56 0.52
N THR A 47 19.64 -2.44 1.32
CA THR A 47 19.59 -3.05 2.65
C THR A 47 19.35 -4.56 2.61
N GLY A 48 18.81 -5.09 1.51
CA GLY A 48 18.46 -6.50 1.37
C GLY A 48 17.30 -6.93 2.29
N GLN A 49 16.68 -5.99 3.00
CA GLN A 49 15.53 -6.24 3.86
C GLN A 49 14.26 -5.76 3.15
N LEU A 50 13.20 -6.57 3.24
CA LEU A 50 11.83 -6.16 2.92
C LEU A 50 11.45 -5.06 3.91
N LEU A 51 11.62 -3.79 3.53
CA LEU A 51 11.18 -2.67 4.35
C LEU A 51 9.69 -2.83 4.65
N HIS A 52 9.34 -2.65 5.92
CA HIS A 52 7.97 -2.67 6.39
C HIS A 52 7.19 -1.59 5.62
N SER A 53 6.26 -1.98 4.75
CA SER A 53 5.53 -1.13 3.80
C SER A 53 4.53 -0.16 4.44
N LEU A 54 4.43 -0.17 5.78
CA LEU A 54 3.52 0.63 6.60
C LEU A 54 3.57 2.15 6.34
N PRO A 55 4.74 2.80 6.10
CA PRO A 55 4.78 4.25 5.91
C PRO A 55 3.97 4.75 4.70
N VAL A 56 3.98 3.99 3.60
CA VAL A 56 3.24 4.34 2.37
C VAL A 56 1.73 4.17 2.57
N TYR A 57 1.32 3.15 3.33
CA TYR A 57 -0.08 2.97 3.73
C TYR A 57 -0.60 4.20 4.47
N TYR A 58 0.11 4.66 5.50
CA TYR A 58 -0.30 5.82 6.29
C TYR A 58 -0.25 7.13 5.49
N LEU A 59 0.71 7.28 4.57
CA LEU A 59 0.77 8.43 3.68
C LEU A 59 -0.47 8.47 2.76
N CYS A 60 -0.85 7.35 2.16
CA CYS A 60 -2.07 7.24 1.35
C CYS A 60 -3.33 7.52 2.19
N LEU A 61 -3.37 7.05 3.44
CA LEU A 61 -4.47 7.33 4.36
C LEU A 61 -4.55 8.83 4.67
N LEU A 62 -3.44 9.49 4.97
CA LEU A 62 -3.40 10.92 5.28
C LEU A 62 -3.86 11.76 4.10
N ILE A 63 -3.39 11.45 2.88
CA ILE A 63 -3.83 12.13 1.66
C ILE A 63 -5.30 11.85 1.36
N GLY A 64 -5.76 10.60 1.53
CA GLY A 64 -7.15 10.21 1.35
C GLY A 64 -8.10 10.96 2.31
N VAL A 65 -7.67 11.21 3.54
CA VAL A 65 -8.43 12.05 4.49
C VAL A 65 -8.35 13.53 4.12
N ALA A 66 -7.16 14.04 3.77
CA ALA A 66 -6.98 15.45 3.39
C ALA A 66 -7.81 15.87 2.17
N LEU A 67 -8.02 14.95 1.22
CA LEU A 67 -8.86 15.16 0.05
C LEU A 67 -10.37 15.02 0.34
N SER A 68 -10.76 14.96 1.62
CA SER A 68 -12.14 14.92 2.10
C SER A 68 -12.98 13.78 1.49
N LEU A 69 -12.35 12.62 1.24
CA LEU A 69 -13.07 11.38 0.87
C LEU A 69 -13.85 10.77 2.06
N GLN A 70 -13.89 11.47 3.20
CA GLN A 70 -14.55 11.11 4.46
C GLN A 70 -16.05 10.83 4.36
N LYS A 71 -16.72 11.19 3.25
CA LYS A 71 -18.16 10.94 3.07
C LYS A 71 -18.51 9.44 3.04
N SER A 72 -17.58 8.56 2.67
CA SER A 72 -17.82 7.10 2.75
C SER A 72 -16.52 6.33 2.95
N THR A 73 -16.53 5.36 3.87
CA THR A 73 -15.39 4.46 4.16
C THR A 73 -14.90 3.69 2.93
N LYS A 74 -15.78 3.48 1.95
CA LYS A 74 -15.46 2.80 0.67
C LYS A 74 -14.46 3.60 -0.16
N HIS A 75 -14.67 4.90 -0.30
CA HIS A 75 -13.83 5.76 -1.13
C HIS A 75 -12.37 5.78 -0.67
N ILE A 76 -12.17 5.87 0.65
CA ILE A 76 -10.82 5.95 1.20
C ILE A 76 -10.12 4.60 1.11
N HIS A 77 -10.82 3.50 1.37
CA HIS A 77 -10.23 2.17 1.22
C HIS A 77 -9.85 1.86 -0.24
N THR A 78 -10.67 2.29 -1.21
CA THR A 78 -10.33 2.17 -2.63
C THR A 78 -9.10 3.01 -2.99
N PHE A 79 -8.98 4.24 -2.48
CA PHE A 79 -7.79 5.06 -2.70
C PHE A 79 -6.52 4.43 -2.11
N ILE A 80 -6.60 3.95 -0.86
CA ILE A 80 -5.49 3.28 -0.19
C ILE A 80 -5.09 2.02 -0.95
N THR A 81 -6.03 1.17 -1.34
CA THR A 81 -5.73 -0.07 -2.06
C THR A 81 -5.05 0.20 -3.40
N LEU A 82 -5.53 1.18 -4.16
CA LEU A 82 -4.91 1.57 -5.42
C LEU A 82 -3.49 2.12 -5.23
N GLY A 83 -3.23 2.98 -4.24
CA GLY A 83 -1.88 3.52 -4.03
C GLY A 83 -0.92 2.51 -3.40
N TYR A 84 -1.33 1.90 -2.29
CA TYR A 84 -0.49 1.03 -1.46
C TYR A 84 -0.25 -0.35 -2.08
N VAL A 85 -1.29 -1.02 -2.60
CA VAL A 85 -1.12 -2.39 -3.13
C VAL A 85 -0.28 -2.36 -4.40
N ILE A 86 -0.46 -1.36 -5.27
CA ILE A 86 0.37 -1.18 -6.46
C ILE A 86 1.84 -0.97 -6.05
N PHE A 87 2.09 -0.14 -5.04
CA PHE A 87 3.44 0.06 -4.50
C PHE A 87 4.08 -1.25 -4.02
N VAL A 88 3.38 -2.02 -3.18
CA VAL A 88 3.89 -3.29 -2.64
C VAL A 88 4.15 -4.29 -3.77
N GLN A 89 3.21 -4.44 -4.70
CA GLN A 89 3.34 -5.38 -5.82
C GLN A 89 4.52 -5.01 -6.74
N THR A 90 4.75 -3.71 -6.92
CA THR A 90 5.87 -3.21 -7.73
C THR A 90 7.22 -3.48 -7.04
N LEU A 91 7.30 -3.34 -5.71
CA LEU A 91 8.52 -3.67 -4.97
C LEU A 91 8.85 -5.18 -5.04
N VAL A 92 7.84 -6.03 -4.89
CA VAL A 92 8.01 -7.49 -5.04
C VAL A 92 8.47 -7.84 -6.46
N LEU A 93 7.85 -7.23 -7.49
CA LEU A 93 8.29 -7.41 -8.88
C LEU A 93 9.76 -6.99 -9.08
N ILE A 94 10.20 -5.87 -8.50
CA ILE A 94 11.59 -5.41 -8.59
C ILE A 94 12.54 -6.42 -7.93
N GLN A 95 12.17 -6.98 -6.78
CA GLN A 95 12.96 -8.01 -6.10
C GLN A 95 13.07 -9.29 -6.94
N ASP A 96 11.97 -9.73 -7.54
CA ASP A 96 11.96 -10.89 -8.42
C ASP A 96 12.76 -10.65 -9.70
N MET A 97 12.73 -9.43 -10.25
CA MET A 97 13.57 -9.05 -11.39
C MET A 97 15.06 -9.08 -11.06
N LYS A 98 15.43 -8.70 -9.83
CA LYS A 98 16.82 -8.81 -9.36
C LYS A 98 17.23 -10.28 -9.26
N LEU A 99 16.39 -11.14 -8.68
CA LEU A 99 16.65 -12.58 -8.60
C LEU A 99 16.77 -13.21 -9.99
N ALA A 100 15.83 -12.88 -10.88
CA ALA A 100 15.79 -13.33 -12.26
C ALA A 100 17.04 -13.02 -13.06
N HIS A 101 17.63 -11.84 -12.83
CA HIS A 101 18.87 -11.46 -13.48
C HIS A 101 20.02 -12.40 -13.10
N TYR A 102 20.08 -12.86 -11.84
CA TYR A 102 21.08 -13.84 -11.40
C TYR A 102 20.89 -15.22 -12.03
N ILE A 103 19.64 -15.65 -12.25
CA ILE A 103 19.29 -16.94 -12.85
C ILE A 103 19.11 -16.88 -14.38
N LYS A 104 19.41 -15.74 -15.00
CA LYS A 104 19.33 -15.49 -16.46
C LYS A 104 17.94 -15.74 -17.08
N ILE A 105 16.87 -15.48 -16.34
CA ILE A 105 15.50 -15.52 -16.88
C ILE A 105 15.15 -14.17 -17.51
N GLY A 106 14.53 -14.21 -18.70
CA GLY A 106 14.11 -13.00 -19.40
C GLY A 106 12.98 -12.24 -18.67
N PRO A 107 13.02 -10.90 -18.60
CA PRO A 107 12.10 -10.10 -17.79
C PRO A 107 10.61 -10.24 -18.18
N ARG A 108 10.32 -10.53 -19.46
CA ARG A 108 8.94 -10.72 -19.95
C ARG A 108 8.26 -11.95 -19.32
N HIS A 109 9.02 -13.02 -19.10
CA HIS A 109 8.48 -14.27 -18.55
C HIS A 109 8.12 -14.11 -17.08
N LEU A 110 8.90 -13.36 -16.31
CA LEU A 110 8.61 -13.08 -14.90
C LEU A 110 7.38 -12.21 -14.73
N PHE A 111 7.27 -11.16 -15.54
CA PHE A 111 6.09 -10.30 -15.52
C PHE A 111 4.81 -11.11 -15.79
N LEU A 112 4.83 -11.98 -16.81
CA LEU A 112 3.70 -12.87 -17.10
C LEU A 112 3.42 -13.85 -15.95
N ALA A 113 4.46 -14.45 -15.36
CA ALA A 113 4.30 -15.36 -14.23
C ALA A 113 3.64 -14.67 -13.03
N GLN A 114 4.07 -13.45 -12.68
CA GLN A 114 3.49 -12.70 -11.58
C GLN A 114 2.06 -12.21 -11.87
N CYS A 115 1.77 -11.81 -13.11
CA CYS A 115 0.42 -11.46 -13.53
C CYS A 115 -0.53 -12.66 -13.43
N LEU A 116 -0.11 -13.84 -13.93
CA LEU A 116 -0.91 -15.06 -13.85
C LEU A 116 -1.13 -15.49 -12.40
N ALA A 117 -0.09 -15.47 -11.57
CA ALA A 117 -0.19 -15.77 -10.16
C ALA A 117 -1.18 -14.84 -9.44
N SER A 118 -1.15 -13.55 -9.77
CA SER A 118 -2.06 -12.55 -9.20
C SER A 118 -3.52 -12.77 -9.63
N LEU A 119 -3.75 -13.13 -10.89
CA LEU A 119 -5.08 -13.46 -11.42
C LEU A 119 -5.66 -14.70 -10.72
N VAL A 120 -4.86 -15.78 -10.62
CA VAL A 120 -5.27 -16.99 -9.92
C VAL A 120 -5.59 -16.67 -8.46
N CYS A 121 -4.68 -16.00 -7.74
CA CYS A 121 -4.90 -15.62 -6.34
C CYS A 121 -6.17 -14.78 -6.14
N SER A 122 -6.44 -13.83 -7.04
CA SER A 122 -7.63 -12.98 -7.00
C SER A 122 -8.92 -13.79 -7.20
N THR A 123 -8.96 -14.68 -8.21
CA THR A 123 -10.14 -15.53 -8.45
C THR A 123 -10.45 -16.46 -7.28
N PHE A 124 -9.43 -17.07 -6.67
CA PHE A 124 -9.60 -17.91 -5.48
C PHE A 124 -10.09 -17.11 -4.29
N SER A 125 -9.54 -15.91 -4.05
CA SER A 125 -9.94 -15.04 -2.95
C SER A 125 -11.41 -14.61 -3.05
N ILE A 126 -11.87 -14.27 -4.26
CA ILE A 126 -13.27 -13.93 -4.54
C ILE A 126 -14.18 -15.15 -4.37
N GLY A 127 -13.77 -16.31 -4.88
CA GLY A 127 -14.52 -17.57 -4.73
C GLY A 127 -14.71 -17.96 -3.26
N ILE A 128 -13.63 -17.89 -2.47
CA ILE A 128 -13.67 -18.15 -1.02
C ILE A 128 -14.64 -17.17 -0.34
N TYR A 129 -14.51 -15.86 -0.62
CA TYR A 129 -15.42 -14.84 -0.07
C TYR A 129 -16.90 -15.13 -0.37
N TYR A 130 -17.22 -15.51 -1.61
CA TYR A 130 -18.59 -15.86 -2.01
C TYR A 130 -19.11 -17.08 -1.24
N THR A 131 -18.29 -18.13 -1.09
CA THR A 131 -18.70 -19.33 -0.34
C THR A 131 -18.93 -19.03 1.15
N TYR A 132 -18.16 -18.14 1.76
CA TYR A 132 -18.35 -17.71 3.16
C TYR A 132 -19.64 -16.90 3.37
N LEU A 133 -20.00 -16.04 2.41
CA LEU A 133 -21.27 -15.31 2.42
C LEU A 133 -22.46 -16.27 2.28
N HIS A 134 -22.42 -17.18 1.31
CA HIS A 134 -23.54 -18.07 1.02
C HIS A 134 -23.77 -19.11 2.14
N LYS A 135 -22.71 -19.63 2.76
CA LYS A 135 -22.81 -20.60 3.87
C LYS A 135 -23.15 -19.96 5.21
N GLY A 136 -23.37 -18.64 5.28
CA GLY A 136 -23.76 -17.95 6.52
C GLY A 136 -22.73 -18.01 7.66
N PHE A 137 -21.48 -18.43 7.42
CA PHE A 137 -20.46 -18.53 8.47
C PHE A 137 -20.10 -17.16 9.07
N LEU A 138 -20.33 -16.07 8.32
CA LEU A 138 -20.10 -14.70 8.76
C LEU A 138 -21.09 -14.21 9.82
N THR A 139 -22.23 -14.89 10.06
CA THR A 139 -23.15 -14.53 11.15
C THR A 139 -22.82 -15.21 12.49
N LYS A 140 -22.07 -16.33 12.48
CA LYS A 140 -21.81 -17.14 13.69
C LYS A 140 -20.39 -17.00 14.26
N SER A 141 -19.41 -16.59 13.45
CA SER A 141 -18.02 -16.32 13.88
C SER A 141 -17.72 -14.82 13.86
N SER A 142 -18.56 -14.04 14.54
CA SER A 142 -18.38 -12.59 14.60
C SER A 142 -17.11 -12.20 15.36
N SER A 143 -16.57 -13.00 16.28
CA SER A 143 -15.42 -12.63 17.11
C SER A 143 -14.06 -12.70 16.38
N ILE A 144 -13.78 -13.76 15.62
CA ILE A 144 -12.45 -13.96 15.00
C ILE A 144 -12.28 -13.04 13.77
N PHE A 145 -13.35 -12.84 12.99
CA PHE A 145 -13.36 -11.89 11.88
C PHE A 145 -13.59 -10.44 12.34
N ASN A 146 -14.26 -10.19 13.49
CA ASN A 146 -14.21 -8.87 14.11
C ASN A 146 -12.82 -8.54 14.58
N ASN A 147 -12.02 -9.45 15.14
CA ASN A 147 -10.71 -9.08 15.67
C ASN A 147 -9.69 -8.75 14.57
N THR A 148 -9.76 -9.45 13.44
CA THR A 148 -8.94 -9.18 12.25
C THR A 148 -9.44 -7.99 11.44
N LYS A 149 -10.78 -7.80 11.34
CA LYS A 149 -11.33 -6.51 10.91
C LYS A 149 -11.01 -5.41 11.94
N LEU A 150 -11.02 -5.63 13.25
CA LEU A 150 -10.81 -4.60 14.28
C LEU A 150 -9.41 -4.02 14.14
N GLY A 151 -8.38 -4.84 13.94
CA GLY A 151 -7.01 -4.32 13.78
C GLY A 151 -6.90 -3.27 12.65
N TRP A 152 -7.52 -3.57 11.50
CA TRP A 152 -7.49 -2.69 10.32
C TRP A 152 -8.62 -1.66 10.29
N THR A 153 -9.76 -1.92 10.92
CA THR A 153 -10.94 -1.03 10.97
C THR A 153 -10.80 -0.02 12.11
N LEU A 154 -10.13 -0.36 13.21
CA LEU A 154 -9.76 0.61 14.27
C LEU A 154 -8.71 1.61 13.78
N ILE A 155 -7.80 1.19 12.90
CA ILE A 155 -6.88 2.08 12.17
C ILE A 155 -7.61 2.91 11.10
N ASN A 156 -8.69 2.38 10.51
CA ASN A 156 -9.53 3.07 9.52
C ASN A 156 -10.77 3.79 10.13
N SER A 157 -10.91 3.86 11.45
CA SER A 157 -11.95 4.66 12.09
C SER A 157 -11.53 6.12 12.01
N TYR A 158 -11.89 6.79 10.91
CA TYR A 158 -11.58 8.19 10.63
C TYR A 158 -11.95 9.15 11.78
N ASP A 159 -13.00 8.83 12.53
CA ASP A 159 -13.43 9.60 13.70
C ASP A 159 -12.41 9.59 14.85
N GLY A 160 -11.59 8.54 14.96
CA GLY A 160 -10.56 8.38 15.98
C GLY A 160 -9.15 8.78 15.56
N PHE A 161 -8.94 9.26 14.33
CA PHE A 161 -7.61 9.67 13.84
C PHE A 161 -7.51 11.18 13.59
N PHE A 162 -8.60 11.84 13.19
CA PHE A 162 -8.58 13.26 12.83
C PHE A 162 -9.65 14.13 13.51
N ASN A 163 -10.77 13.59 14.03
CA ASN A 163 -11.85 14.43 14.54
C ASN A 163 -12.62 13.81 15.74
N GLY A 164 -11.94 13.73 16.89
CA GLY A 164 -12.55 13.35 18.16
C GLY A 164 -11.92 14.11 19.33
N SER A 165 -12.72 14.69 20.21
CA SER A 165 -12.27 15.54 21.33
C SER A 165 -11.46 14.81 22.41
N ASN A 166 -11.35 13.48 22.35
CA ASN A 166 -10.53 12.65 23.24
C ASN A 166 -9.76 11.61 22.41
N LEU A 167 -8.47 11.87 22.13
CA LEU A 167 -7.64 11.06 21.25
C LEU A 167 -6.46 10.43 22.02
N PRO A 168 -6.41 9.09 22.18
CA PRO A 168 -5.18 8.38 22.59
C PRO A 168 -4.15 8.22 21.45
N ASN A 169 -4.50 8.54 20.20
CA ASN A 169 -3.68 8.24 19.01
C ASN A 169 -3.01 9.45 18.33
N ARG A 170 -3.09 10.65 18.93
CA ARG A 170 -2.44 11.87 18.39
C ARG A 170 -0.92 11.70 18.26
N ASP A 171 -0.33 10.86 19.10
CA ASP A 171 1.11 10.60 19.14
C ASP A 171 1.60 9.82 17.89
N LEU A 172 0.73 9.04 17.23
CA LEU A 172 1.08 8.36 15.97
C LEU A 172 1.28 9.35 14.81
N LEU A 173 0.50 10.44 14.76
CA LEU A 173 0.68 11.50 13.75
C LEU A 173 2.03 12.21 13.94
N TRP A 174 2.42 12.45 15.19
CA TRP A 174 3.74 13.00 15.52
C TRP A 174 4.88 12.01 15.20
N ALA A 175 4.66 10.71 15.38
CA ALA A 175 5.64 9.69 15.01
C ALA A 175 5.95 9.68 13.50
N PHE A 176 5.02 10.09 12.63
CA PHE A 176 5.28 10.27 11.20
C PHE A 176 6.25 11.43 10.92
N LEU A 177 6.04 12.58 11.56
CA LEU A 177 6.94 13.73 11.46
C LEU A 177 8.32 13.41 12.04
N VAL A 178 8.37 12.72 13.18
CA VAL A 178 9.61 12.26 13.81
C VAL A 178 10.33 11.25 12.92
N GLY A 179 9.62 10.30 12.32
CA GLY A 179 10.17 9.35 11.35
C GLY A 179 10.74 10.01 10.10
N ALA A 180 10.09 11.07 9.60
CA ALA A 180 10.60 11.86 8.49
C ALA A 180 11.85 12.67 8.87
N TYR A 181 11.92 13.14 10.12
CA TYR A 181 13.07 13.90 10.62
C TYR A 181 14.26 13.03 11.04
N ILE A 182 14.06 11.81 11.54
CA ILE A 182 15.12 10.87 11.99
C ILE A 182 16.27 10.63 10.99
N PRO A 183 16.05 10.50 9.67
CA PRO A 183 17.17 10.32 8.72
C PRO A 183 18.03 11.57 8.54
N ILE A 184 17.52 12.76 8.87
CA ILE A 184 18.21 14.05 8.70
C ILE A 184 19.37 14.24 9.70
N PRO A 185 19.20 14.08 11.03
CA PRO A 185 20.30 14.15 11.96
C PRO A 185 21.26 12.98 11.79
N GLY A 186 20.79 11.78 11.39
CA GLY A 186 21.67 10.66 11.03
C GLY A 186 22.58 10.99 9.85
N TRP A 187 22.05 11.63 8.81
CA TRP A 187 22.82 12.10 7.66
C TRP A 187 23.79 13.23 8.02
N ILE A 188 23.37 14.19 8.84
CA ILE A 188 24.22 15.29 9.33
C ILE A 188 25.37 14.76 10.20
N LEU A 189 25.10 13.82 11.11
CA LEU A 189 26.12 13.14 11.92
C LEU A 189 27.12 12.34 11.06
N SER A 190 26.65 11.71 9.99
CA SER A 190 27.53 11.01 9.03
C SER A 190 28.45 11.96 8.25
N ARG A 191 28.03 13.21 8.00
CA ARG A 191 28.86 14.24 7.35
C ARG A 191 29.80 14.97 8.32
N LEU A 192 29.40 15.16 9.57
CA LEU A 192 30.19 15.91 10.56
C LEU A 192 31.32 15.09 11.18
N LYS A 193 31.20 13.76 11.20
CA LYS A 193 32.28 12.89 11.65
C LYS A 193 32.65 11.91 10.55
N ARG A 194 33.78 12.21 9.91
CA ARG A 194 34.64 11.27 9.20
C ARG A 194 35.15 10.23 10.23
N PHE A 195 34.29 9.33 10.69
CA PHE A 195 34.61 8.35 11.73
C PHE A 195 35.56 7.30 11.17
N SER A 196 36.83 7.46 11.55
CA SER A 196 37.99 6.59 11.30
C SER A 196 37.92 5.21 12.00
N TRP A 197 36.75 4.74 12.45
CA TRP A 197 36.61 3.61 13.39
C TRP A 197 35.73 2.44 12.91
N LEU A 198 35.48 2.34 11.60
CA LEU A 198 35.09 1.09 10.94
C LEU A 198 36.21 0.74 9.95
N LYS A 199 37.29 0.17 10.50
CA LYS A 199 38.17 -0.73 9.75
C LYS A 199 37.72 -2.16 10.03
#